data_AF-A0A6M0GA30-F1
#
_entry.id   AF-A0A6M0GA30-F1
#
_cell.length_a   1.000
_cell.length_b   1.000
_cell.length_c   1.000
_cell.angle_alpha   90.00
_cell.angle_beta   90.00
_cell.angle_gamma   90.00
#
_symmetry.space_group_name_H-M   'P 1'
#
loop_
_entity.id
_entity.type
_entity.pdbx_description
1 polymer ?
#
loop_
_entity_poly.entity_id
_entity_poly.type
_entity_poly.pdbx_seq_one_letter_code
_entity_poly.pdbx_strand_id
1 'polypeptide(L)'
;MKLLDYQAKWQDLEKDTNPFAIMIMAHLTTMMTRGKPQMRQQGKWDVVRKLLEKGYDQEDIRKLFRLLDWMMTLPEELQQSFEEQLNRYQQERKMPLLSHMEIRGIRRTARESVLEVLEVRFEVVPPEVTDTINQIEDVSVLKQLLRQAITISSMVDFQQLLSQS
;
A
#
# COMPACT_ATOMS: atom_id res chain seq x y z
N MET A 1 19.12 25.98 6.53
CA MET A 1 20.01 24.82 6.33
C MET A 1 19.83 24.36 4.88
N LYS A 2 20.92 24.30 4.11
CA LYS A 2 20.91 24.51 2.64
C LYS A 2 20.78 23.19 1.86
N LEU A 3 20.19 23.25 0.67
CA LEU A 3 20.04 22.15 -0.30
C LEU A 3 21.35 21.38 -0.58
N LEU A 4 22.51 22.05 -0.45
CA LEU A 4 23.83 21.47 -0.68
C LEU A 4 24.26 20.48 0.41
N ASP A 5 23.92 20.76 1.67
CA ASP A 5 24.19 19.85 2.80
C ASP A 5 23.40 18.54 2.66
N TYR A 6 22.24 18.64 2.00
CA TYR A 6 21.36 17.53 1.72
C TYR A 6 21.90 16.63 0.61
N GLN A 7 22.38 17.22 -0.48
CA GLN A 7 22.89 16.48 -1.63
C GLN A 7 24.15 15.68 -1.27
N ALA A 8 25.02 16.23 -0.43
CA ALA A 8 26.17 15.52 0.12
C ALA A 8 25.73 14.32 0.99
N LYS A 9 24.82 14.54 1.94
CA LYS A 9 24.26 13.45 2.77
C LYS A 9 23.56 12.38 1.95
N TRP A 10 22.88 12.78 0.88
CA TRP A 10 22.18 11.86 -0.02
C TRP A 10 23.16 10.95 -0.76
N GLN A 11 24.26 11.50 -1.30
CA GLN A 11 25.32 10.70 -1.94
C GLN A 11 26.00 9.73 -0.98
N ASP A 12 26.14 10.10 0.30
CA ASP A 12 26.71 9.21 1.31
C ASP A 12 25.74 8.06 1.67
N LEU A 13 24.45 8.36 1.85
CA LEU A 13 23.40 7.36 2.11
C LEU A 13 23.16 6.42 0.92
N GLU A 14 23.39 6.90 -0.31
CA GLU A 14 23.34 6.06 -1.51
C GLU A 14 24.41 4.96 -1.52
N LYS A 15 25.57 5.19 -0.89
CA LYS A 15 26.66 4.22 -0.84
C LYS A 15 26.53 3.23 0.33
N ASP A 16 25.77 3.58 1.36
CA ASP A 16 25.58 2.75 2.55
C ASP A 16 24.60 1.61 2.29
N THR A 17 25.00 0.35 2.50
CA THR A 17 24.12 -0.82 2.40
C THR A 17 23.20 -0.99 3.60
N ASN A 18 23.25 -0.09 4.58
CA ASN A 18 22.41 -0.15 5.76
C ASN A 18 20.93 0.16 5.40
N PRO A 19 19.95 -0.69 5.77
CA PRO A 19 18.53 -0.43 5.54
C PRO A 19 18.04 0.88 6.17
N PHE A 20 18.68 1.35 7.25
CA PHE A 20 18.38 2.66 7.85
C PHE A 20 18.70 3.83 6.89
N ALA A 21 19.62 3.67 5.95
CA ALA A 21 19.91 4.70 4.96
C ALA A 21 18.71 4.97 4.05
N ILE A 22 17.98 3.92 3.65
CA ILE A 22 16.72 4.04 2.90
C ILE A 22 15.68 4.82 3.71
N MET A 23 15.56 4.50 5.01
CA MET A 23 14.61 5.16 5.90
C MET A 23 14.93 6.64 6.10
N ILE A 24 16.21 7.00 6.23
CA ILE A 24 16.64 8.39 6.33
C ILE A 24 16.33 9.12 5.01
N MET A 25 16.64 8.54 3.85
CA MET A 25 16.31 9.11 2.55
C MET A 25 14.81 9.37 2.41
N ALA A 26 13.96 8.43 2.84
CA ALA A 26 12.50 8.57 2.81
C ALA A 26 12.00 9.70 3.72
N HIS A 27 12.51 9.77 4.95
CA HIS A 27 12.13 10.79 5.92
C HIS A 27 12.48 12.18 5.40
N LEU A 28 13.73 12.33 4.95
CA LEU A 28 14.26 13.53 4.33
C LEU A 28 13.44 13.97 3.11
N THR A 29 13.11 13.04 2.22
CA THR A 29 12.25 13.30 1.04
C THR A 29 10.84 13.74 1.45
N THR A 30 10.27 13.13 2.49
CA THR A 30 8.94 13.48 3.01
C THR A 30 8.91 14.91 3.55
N MET A 31 9.96 15.32 4.27
CA MET A 31 10.10 16.68 4.79
C MET A 31 10.17 17.73 3.68
N MET A 32 10.99 17.47 2.64
CA MET A 32 11.18 18.42 1.53
C MET A 32 9.95 18.56 0.63
N THR A 33 9.17 17.48 0.49
CA THR A 33 8.00 17.42 -0.40
C THR A 33 6.69 17.77 0.32
N ARG A 34 6.76 18.31 1.54
CA ARG A 34 5.59 18.71 2.31
C ARG A 34 4.74 19.72 1.54
N GLY A 35 3.45 19.41 1.37
CA GLY A 35 2.50 20.22 0.61
C GLY A 35 2.66 20.16 -0.91
N LYS A 36 3.54 19.29 -1.44
CA LYS A 36 3.84 19.16 -2.87
C LYS A 36 3.67 17.70 -3.32
N PRO A 37 2.43 17.23 -3.52
CA PRO A 37 2.14 15.81 -3.69
C PRO A 37 2.78 15.20 -4.96
N GLN A 38 2.89 15.96 -6.05
CA GLN A 38 3.58 15.49 -7.28
C GLN A 38 5.09 15.31 -7.05
N MET A 39 5.73 16.25 -6.35
CA MET A 39 7.14 16.10 -5.99
C MET A 39 7.34 14.94 -5.01
N ARG A 40 6.37 14.67 -4.14
CA ARG A 40 6.39 13.51 -3.24
C ARG A 40 6.31 12.20 -4.01
N GLN A 41 5.46 12.11 -5.03
CA GLN A 41 5.36 10.93 -5.88
C GLN A 41 6.70 10.63 -6.56
N GLN A 42 7.33 11.64 -7.16
CA GLN A 42 8.65 11.50 -7.77
C GLN A 42 9.71 11.09 -6.74
N GLY A 43 9.72 11.74 -5.57
CA GLY A 43 10.66 11.39 -4.51
C GLY A 43 10.45 9.97 -3.95
N LYS A 44 9.20 9.54 -3.79
CA LYS A 44 8.86 8.16 -3.38
C LYS A 44 9.38 7.15 -4.40
N TRP A 45 9.20 7.45 -5.68
CA TRP A 45 9.75 6.67 -6.78
C TRP A 45 11.27 6.54 -6.71
N ASP A 46 11.99 7.65 -6.52
CA ASP A 46 13.45 7.65 -6.46
C ASP A 46 13.98 6.84 -5.26
N VAL A 47 13.33 6.93 -4.10
CA VAL A 47 13.69 6.15 -2.90
C VAL A 47 13.40 4.66 -3.10
N VAL A 48 12.24 4.32 -3.67
CA VAL A 48 11.86 2.92 -3.92
C VAL A 48 12.78 2.30 -4.96
N ARG A 49 13.12 2.98 -6.04
CA ARG A 49 14.07 2.47 -7.04
C ARG A 49 15.41 2.11 -6.38
N LYS A 50 15.94 2.99 -5.52
CA LYS A 50 17.18 2.72 -4.76
C LYS A 50 17.07 1.52 -3.83
N LEU A 51 15.92 1.35 -3.17
CA LEU A 51 15.66 0.17 -2.34
C LEU A 51 15.81 -1.12 -3.18
N LEU A 52 15.24 -1.15 -4.39
CA LEU A 52 15.31 -2.33 -5.26
C LEU A 52 16.72 -2.56 -5.83
N GLU A 53 17.50 -1.50 -6.02
CA GLU A 53 18.84 -1.56 -6.62
C GLU A 53 19.96 -1.92 -5.61
N LYS A 54 19.72 -1.76 -4.29
CA LYS A 54 20.74 -1.99 -3.25
C LYS A 54 21.05 -3.47 -2.94
N GLY A 55 20.41 -4.41 -3.62
CA GLY A 55 20.72 -5.84 -3.50
C GLY A 55 20.26 -6.50 -2.19
N TYR A 56 19.33 -5.88 -1.48
CA TYR A 56 18.64 -6.50 -0.34
C TYR A 56 17.90 -7.77 -0.78
N ASP A 57 17.69 -8.70 0.16
CA ASP A 57 16.81 -9.84 -0.11
C ASP A 57 15.34 -9.41 -0.23
N GLN A 58 14.50 -10.30 -0.75
CA GLN A 58 13.10 -9.99 -1.00
C GLN A 58 12.31 -9.68 0.27
N GLU A 59 12.64 -10.27 1.41
CA GLU A 59 11.89 -10.08 2.65
C GLU A 59 12.18 -8.69 3.23
N ASP A 60 13.44 -8.29 3.23
CA ASP A 60 13.87 -6.96 3.66
C ASP A 60 13.33 -5.87 2.74
N ILE A 61 13.34 -6.09 1.42
CA ILE A 61 12.68 -5.19 0.47
C ILE A 61 11.19 -5.04 0.80
N ARG A 62 10.48 -6.14 1.07
CA ARG A 62 9.05 -6.09 1.44
C ARG A 62 8.81 -5.34 2.75
N LYS A 63 9.64 -5.54 3.78
CA LYS A 63 9.54 -4.83 5.07
C LYS A 63 9.79 -3.33 4.89
N LEU A 64 10.88 -2.96 4.22
CA LEU A 64 11.25 -1.57 3.99
C LEU A 64 10.23 -0.84 3.11
N PHE A 65 9.76 -1.48 2.04
CA PHE A 65 8.75 -0.90 1.16
C PHE A 65 7.46 -0.56 1.93
N ARG A 66 7.00 -1.43 2.84
CA ARG A 66 5.83 -1.13 3.69
C ARG A 66 6.04 0.12 4.53
N LEU A 67 7.22 0.28 5.13
CA LEU A 67 7.55 1.45 5.93
C LEU A 67 7.63 2.73 5.07
N LEU A 68 8.23 2.62 3.89
CA LEU A 68 8.30 3.73 2.92
C LEU A 68 6.90 4.19 2.51
N ASP A 69 6.02 3.24 2.21
CA ASP A 69 4.69 3.53 1.72
C ASP A 69 3.80 4.18 2.79
N TRP A 70 3.91 3.72 4.05
CA TRP A 70 3.27 4.38 5.19
C TRP A 70 3.81 5.79 5.41
N MET A 71 5.13 5.98 5.34
CA MET A 71 5.77 7.28 5.58
C MET A 71 5.48 8.31 4.47
N MET A 72 5.45 7.84 3.22
CA MET A 72 5.31 8.66 2.01
C MET A 72 3.92 8.47 1.39
N THR A 73 2.88 8.74 2.18
CA THR A 73 1.49 8.65 1.69
C THR A 73 1.25 9.63 0.54
N LEU A 74 0.55 9.15 -0.48
CA LEU A 74 0.14 9.89 -1.67
C LEU A 74 -1.39 9.95 -1.74
N PRO A 75 -1.96 11.00 -2.37
CA PRO A 75 -3.34 10.97 -2.86
C PRO A 75 -3.54 9.78 -3.81
N GLU A 76 -4.78 9.32 -3.90
CA GLU A 76 -5.13 8.08 -4.59
C GLU A 76 -4.67 8.05 -6.05
N GLU A 77 -4.87 9.14 -6.80
CA GLU A 77 -4.53 9.21 -8.21
C GLU A 77 -3.01 9.12 -8.43
N LEU A 78 -2.23 9.74 -7.55
CA LEU A 78 -0.77 9.70 -7.60
C LEU A 78 -0.23 8.35 -7.10
N GLN A 79 -0.92 7.72 -6.16
CA GLN A 79 -0.61 6.37 -5.72
C GLN A 79 -0.79 5.40 -6.89
N GLN A 80 -1.96 5.39 -7.56
CA GLN A 80 -2.20 4.54 -8.74
C GLN A 80 -1.14 4.72 -9.82
N SER A 81 -0.83 5.98 -10.18
CA SER A 81 0.20 6.30 -11.16
C SER A 81 1.60 5.81 -10.75
N PHE A 82 1.95 5.88 -9.46
CA PHE A 82 3.19 5.33 -8.92
C PHE A 82 3.22 3.78 -9.00
N GLU A 83 2.11 3.11 -8.70
CA GLU A 83 2.01 1.65 -8.75
C GLU A 83 2.15 1.13 -10.20
N GLU A 84 1.55 1.81 -11.18
CA GLU A 84 1.74 1.51 -12.60
C GLU A 84 3.19 1.65 -13.04
N GLN A 85 3.86 2.74 -12.65
CA GLN A 85 5.27 2.96 -12.95
C GLN A 85 6.15 1.86 -12.38
N LEU A 86 5.86 1.45 -11.15
CA LEU A 86 6.59 0.41 -10.43
C LEU A 86 6.34 -0.99 -11.01
N ASN A 87 5.13 -1.28 -11.49
CA ASN A 87 4.83 -2.50 -12.20
C ASN A 87 5.60 -2.59 -13.52
N ARG A 88 5.64 -1.51 -14.31
CA ARG A 88 6.44 -1.46 -15.55
C ARG A 88 7.92 -1.74 -15.28
N TYR A 89 8.49 -1.09 -14.27
CA TYR A 89 9.91 -1.28 -13.93
C TYR A 89 10.22 -2.73 -13.49
N GLN A 90 9.34 -3.35 -12.70
CA GLN A 90 9.51 -4.75 -12.29
C GLN A 90 9.43 -5.72 -13.48
N GLN A 91 8.52 -5.47 -14.43
CA GLN A 91 8.38 -6.27 -15.65
C GLN A 91 9.64 -6.18 -16.51
N GLU A 92 10.15 -4.96 -16.75
CA GLU A 92 11.39 -4.74 -17.51
C GLU A 92 12.59 -5.44 -16.88
N ARG A 93 12.68 -5.43 -15.54
CA ARG A 93 13.77 -6.04 -14.77
C ARG A 93 13.57 -7.53 -14.48
N LYS A 94 12.42 -8.12 -14.89
CA LYS A 94 11.98 -9.49 -14.52
C LYS A 94 12.13 -9.78 -13.02
N MET A 95 11.81 -8.80 -12.19
CA MET A 95 12.02 -8.83 -10.75
C MET A 95 10.67 -8.70 -10.03
N PRO A 96 9.90 -9.78 -9.90
CA PRO A 96 8.60 -9.75 -9.22
C PRO A 96 8.84 -9.63 -7.71
N LEU A 97 8.89 -8.40 -7.20
CA LEU A 97 9.15 -8.11 -5.79
C LEU A 97 7.91 -7.66 -5.03
N LEU A 98 6.98 -6.99 -5.70
CA LEU A 98 5.93 -6.20 -5.05
C LEU A 98 4.56 -6.82 -5.20
N SER A 99 4.45 -8.06 -4.75
CA SER A 99 3.18 -8.72 -4.44
C SER A 99 2.32 -7.94 -3.44
N HIS A 100 2.84 -6.93 -2.72
CA HIS A 100 2.08 -6.16 -1.73
C HIS A 100 1.17 -5.08 -2.32
N MET A 101 1.48 -4.50 -3.49
CA MET A 101 0.52 -3.64 -4.21
C MET A 101 -0.57 -4.51 -4.82
N GLU A 102 -0.19 -5.69 -5.33
CA GLU A 102 -1.15 -6.70 -5.81
C GLU A 102 -2.05 -7.16 -4.65
N ILE A 103 -1.51 -7.49 -3.47
CA ILE A 103 -2.30 -7.89 -2.30
C ILE A 103 -3.15 -6.72 -1.80
N ARG A 104 -2.65 -5.49 -1.82
CA ARG A 104 -3.45 -4.33 -1.40
C ARG A 104 -4.57 -4.02 -2.38
N GLY A 105 -4.30 -4.07 -3.67
CA GLY A 105 -5.29 -3.98 -4.75
C GLY A 105 -6.32 -5.10 -4.65
N ILE A 106 -5.87 -6.35 -4.53
CA ILE A 106 -6.74 -7.52 -4.34
C ILE A 106 -7.57 -7.40 -3.06
N ARG A 107 -6.99 -6.92 -1.96
CA ARG A 107 -7.69 -6.72 -0.68
C ARG A 107 -8.72 -5.59 -0.80
N ARG A 108 -8.36 -4.49 -1.46
CA ARG A 108 -9.26 -3.38 -1.73
C ARG A 108 -10.43 -3.82 -2.60
N THR A 109 -10.16 -4.45 -3.75
CA THR A 109 -11.19 -5.00 -4.62
C THR A 109 -12.06 -6.03 -3.89
N ALA A 110 -11.46 -6.90 -3.09
CA ALA A 110 -12.24 -7.88 -2.32
C ALA A 110 -13.15 -7.21 -1.27
N ARG A 111 -12.72 -6.13 -0.61
CA ARG A 111 -13.58 -5.34 0.30
C ARG A 111 -14.71 -4.65 -0.46
N GLU A 112 -14.37 -3.95 -1.54
CA GLU A 112 -15.34 -3.25 -2.39
C GLU A 112 -16.41 -4.22 -2.93
N SER A 113 -16.01 -5.39 -3.42
CA SER A 113 -16.97 -6.41 -3.88
C SER A 113 -17.89 -6.94 -2.78
N VAL A 114 -17.40 -7.10 -1.54
CA VAL A 114 -18.27 -7.52 -0.42
C VAL A 114 -19.30 -6.43 -0.13
N LEU A 115 -18.86 -5.17 -0.03
CA LEU A 115 -19.73 -4.04 0.27
C LEU A 115 -20.76 -3.80 -0.84
N GLU A 116 -20.36 -3.86 -2.11
CA GLU A 116 -21.24 -3.72 -3.26
C GLU A 116 -22.35 -4.78 -3.27
N VAL A 117 -22.01 -6.05 -3.00
CA VAL A 117 -23.03 -7.11 -2.89
C VAL A 117 -23.99 -6.86 -1.74
N LEU A 118 -23.50 -6.43 -0.57
CA LEU A 118 -24.35 -6.12 0.57
C LEU A 118 -25.29 -4.94 0.27
N GLU A 119 -24.77 -3.89 -0.37
CA GLU A 119 -25.55 -2.72 -0.77
C GLU A 119 -26.63 -3.08 -1.80
N VAL A 120 -26.29 -3.88 -2.82
CA VAL A 120 -27.26 -4.36 -3.82
C VAL A 120 -28.35 -5.24 -3.20
N ARG A 121 -28.01 -6.08 -2.22
CA ARG A 121 -28.97 -7.04 -1.64
C ARG A 121 -29.83 -6.45 -0.52
N PHE A 122 -29.27 -5.54 0.26
CA PHE A 122 -29.89 -5.07 1.50
C PHE A 122 -30.15 -3.56 1.52
N GLU A 123 -29.80 -2.83 0.44
CA GLU A 123 -29.94 -1.38 0.22
C GLU A 123 -29.14 -0.50 1.19
N VAL A 124 -29.02 -0.90 2.45
CA VAL A 124 -28.31 -0.16 3.50
C VAL A 124 -27.31 -1.08 4.18
N VAL A 125 -26.03 -0.71 4.11
CA VAL A 125 -24.95 -1.37 4.84
C VAL A 125 -24.62 -0.56 6.09
N PRO A 126 -24.80 -1.13 7.31
CA PRO A 126 -24.49 -0.43 8.54
C PRO A 126 -23.01 0.00 8.61
N PRO A 127 -22.69 1.18 9.16
CA PRO A 127 -21.31 1.66 9.23
C PRO A 127 -20.37 0.70 9.98
N GLU A 128 -20.87 0.01 11.00
CA GLU A 128 -20.06 -0.93 11.78
C GLU A 128 -19.56 -2.10 10.93
N VAL A 129 -20.35 -2.52 9.93
CA VAL A 129 -20.01 -3.59 9.00
C VAL A 129 -18.95 -3.12 8.01
N THR A 130 -19.13 -1.92 7.47
CA THR A 130 -18.15 -1.29 6.57
C THR A 130 -16.79 -1.13 7.26
N ASP A 131 -16.80 -0.62 8.50
CA ASP A 131 -15.58 -0.44 9.28
C ASP A 131 -14.89 -1.77 9.58
N THR A 132 -15.66 -2.80 9.94
CA THR A 132 -15.12 -4.14 10.20
C THR A 132 -14.47 -4.73 8.94
N ILE A 133 -15.16 -4.70 7.80
CA ILE A 133 -14.65 -5.22 6.52
C ILE A 133 -13.36 -4.48 6.10
N ASN A 134 -13.30 -3.17 6.30
CA ASN A 134 -12.13 -2.36 5.99
C ASN A 134 -10.90 -2.67 6.87
N GLN A 135 -11.11 -3.26 8.05
CA GLN A 135 -10.02 -3.68 8.95
C GLN A 135 -9.50 -5.09 8.62
N ILE A 136 -10.23 -5.91 7.86
CA ILE A 136 -9.81 -7.29 7.53
C ILE A 136 -8.61 -7.28 6.58
N GLU A 137 -7.52 -7.91 7.01
CA GLU A 137 -6.28 -8.00 6.26
C GLU A 137 -6.16 -9.26 5.38
N ASP A 138 -6.83 -10.35 5.76
CA ASP A 138 -6.76 -11.61 5.02
C ASP A 138 -7.75 -11.62 3.85
N VAL A 139 -7.20 -11.71 2.62
CA VAL A 139 -7.97 -11.80 1.38
C VAL A 139 -8.85 -13.06 1.34
N SER A 140 -8.43 -14.15 1.95
CA SER A 140 -9.19 -15.40 1.99
C SER A 140 -10.47 -15.23 2.79
N VAL A 141 -10.38 -14.52 3.92
CA VAL A 141 -11.55 -14.16 4.74
C VAL A 141 -12.49 -13.26 3.96
N LEU A 142 -11.98 -12.24 3.26
CA LEU A 142 -12.80 -11.36 2.41
C LEU A 142 -13.52 -12.14 1.29
N LYS A 143 -12.85 -13.10 0.64
CA LYS A 143 -13.48 -13.97 -0.37
C LYS A 143 -14.56 -14.89 0.23
N GLN A 144 -14.37 -15.35 1.47
CA GLN A 144 -15.39 -16.12 2.17
C GLN A 144 -16.60 -15.25 2.53
N LEU A 145 -16.36 -14.05 3.05
CA LEU A 145 -17.41 -13.07 3.35
C LEU A 145 -18.19 -12.70 2.09
N LEU A 146 -17.54 -12.56 0.93
CA LEU A 146 -18.23 -12.31 -0.34
C LEU A 146 -19.21 -13.43 -0.68
N ARG A 147 -18.80 -14.70 -0.53
CA ARG A 147 -19.70 -15.85 -0.75
C ARG A 147 -20.86 -15.84 0.22
N GLN A 148 -20.60 -15.56 1.50
CA GLN A 148 -21.65 -15.46 2.53
C GLN A 148 -22.60 -14.30 2.24
N ALA A 149 -22.09 -13.14 1.82
CA ALA A 149 -22.89 -11.98 1.45
C ALA A 149 -23.86 -12.28 0.29
N ILE A 150 -23.56 -13.25 -0.58
CA ILE A 150 -24.45 -13.69 -1.66
C ILE A 150 -25.54 -14.65 -1.13
N THR A 151 -25.22 -15.52 -0.17
CA THR A 151 -26.10 -16.60 0.27
C THR A 151 -26.94 -16.29 1.51
N ILE A 152 -26.48 -15.37 2.36
CA ILE A 152 -27.11 -15.10 3.66
C ILE A 152 -28.49 -14.47 3.50
N SER A 153 -29.40 -14.77 4.41
CA SER A 153 -30.82 -14.38 4.28
C SER A 153 -31.09 -12.94 4.70
N SER A 154 -30.27 -12.36 5.58
CA SER A 154 -30.49 -11.00 6.10
C SER A 154 -29.17 -10.30 6.48
N MET A 155 -29.25 -8.97 6.59
CA MET A 155 -28.16 -8.12 7.06
C MET A 155 -27.81 -8.38 8.54
N VAL A 156 -28.81 -8.70 9.37
CA VAL A 156 -28.61 -9.01 10.79
C VAL A 156 -27.80 -10.29 10.97
N ASP A 157 -28.09 -11.33 10.18
CA ASP A 157 -27.34 -12.59 10.22
C ASP A 157 -25.88 -12.38 9.77
N PHE A 158 -25.66 -11.47 8.80
CA PHE A 158 -24.32 -11.14 8.34
C PHE A 158 -23.49 -10.41 9.40
N GLN A 159 -24.12 -9.50 10.15
CA GLN A 159 -23.49 -8.87 11.32
C GLN A 159 -23.12 -9.88 12.41
N GLN A 160 -24.01 -10.85 12.69
CA GLN A 160 -23.70 -11.93 13.63
C GLN A 160 -22.52 -12.78 13.17
N LEU A 161 -22.44 -13.08 11.87
CA LEU A 161 -21.30 -13.82 11.31
C LEU A 161 -19.98 -13.05 11.47
N LEU A 162 -19.99 -11.73 11.24
CA LEU A 162 -18.81 -10.87 11.41
C LEU A 162 -18.34 -10.78 12.86
N SER A 163 -19.26 -10.83 13.84
CA SER A 163 -18.89 -10.78 15.27
C SER A 163 -18.35 -12.11 15.83
N GLN A 164 -18.47 -13.20 15.07
CA GLN A 164 -17.95 -14.53 15.42
C GLN A 164 -16.64 -14.88 14.70
N SER A 165 -16.20 -14.01 13.78
CA SER A 165 -15.01 -14.17 12.94
C SER A 165 -13.85 -13.35 13.47
#